data_AF-A0AAU9LKR4-F1
#
_entry.id   AF-A0AAU9LKR4-F1
#
_cell.length_a   1.000
_cell.length_b   1.000
_cell.length_c   1.000
_cell.angle_alpha   90.00
_cell.angle_beta   90.00
_cell.angle_gamma   90.00
#
_symmetry.space_group_name_H-M   'P 1'
#
loop_
_entity.id
_entity.type
_entity.pdbx_description
1 polymer ?
#
loop_
_entity_poly.entity_id
_entity_poly.type
_entity_poly.pdbx_seq_one_letter_code
_entity_poly.pdbx_strand_id
1 'polypeptide(L)'
;MSSSICTPNSLLSYTRLKPNSNTLHPPLPKRPSTLSFTPRASLSVPKEAVLKSFHERRALKIISGLQNFNKDNVASVVIAADKGGATHVDIACDPELVKLVTSLTSLPICVSSVDPSAFLAAVEAGASMVFT
;
A
#
# COMPACT_ATOMS: atom_id res chain seq x y z
N MET A 1 6.87 -26.11 -34.69
CA MET A 1 7.20 -27.53 -34.41
C MET A 1 8.71 -27.67 -34.48
N SER A 2 9.34 -28.05 -33.37
CA SER A 2 10.64 -28.72 -33.23
C SER A 2 11.26 -28.34 -31.88
N SER A 3 11.21 -29.34 -31.00
CA SER A 3 11.81 -29.47 -29.69
C SER A 3 13.34 -29.49 -29.75
N SER A 4 14.00 -28.99 -28.69
CA SER A 4 15.34 -29.45 -28.32
C SER A 4 15.41 -29.69 -26.82
N ILE A 5 15.69 -30.95 -26.50
CA ILE A 5 16.00 -31.49 -25.18
C ILE A 5 17.50 -31.32 -24.94
N CYS A 6 17.88 -30.94 -23.72
CA CYS A 6 19.20 -31.26 -23.17
C CYS A 6 19.07 -31.50 -21.67
N THR A 7 19.28 -32.75 -21.25
CA THR A 7 19.72 -33.16 -19.90
C THR A 7 21.12 -33.75 -20.03
N PRO A 8 21.92 -33.76 -18.96
CA PRO A 8 22.23 -35.09 -18.40
C PRO A 8 22.42 -35.18 -16.87
N ASN A 9 22.08 -36.39 -16.38
CA ASN A 9 22.77 -37.21 -15.37
C ASN A 9 22.89 -36.74 -13.91
N SER A 10 22.18 -37.36 -12.95
CA SER A 10 22.35 -38.71 -12.34
C SER A 10 23.47 -38.73 -11.29
N LEU A 11 23.26 -39.17 -10.04
CA LEU A 11 23.31 -40.59 -9.66
C LEU A 11 23.00 -40.79 -8.16
N LEU A 12 22.27 -41.87 -7.88
CA LEU A 12 22.34 -42.80 -6.74
C LEU A 12 22.18 -42.25 -5.30
N SER A 13 21.46 -42.88 -4.36
CA SER A 13 20.87 -44.23 -4.27
C SER A 13 19.88 -44.23 -3.10
N TYR A 14 18.66 -44.73 -3.31
CA TYR A 14 17.70 -45.00 -2.23
C TYR A 14 17.75 -46.49 -1.86
N THR A 15 18.19 -46.79 -0.64
CA THR A 15 17.92 -48.08 0.01
C THR A 15 16.69 -47.96 0.90
N ARG A 16 15.69 -48.79 0.57
CA ARG A 16 14.48 -49.13 1.33
C ARG A 16 14.88 -49.75 2.68
N LEU A 17 14.12 -49.49 3.75
CA LEU A 17 13.68 -50.43 4.82
C LEU A 17 12.91 -49.66 5.95
N LYS A 18 11.69 -50.09 6.29
CA LYS A 18 10.98 -49.90 7.59
C LYS A 18 11.25 -51.19 8.44
N PRO A 19 11.01 -51.32 9.78
CA PRO A 19 10.06 -50.60 10.65
C PRO A 19 10.49 -50.38 12.15
N ASN A 20 9.57 -49.77 12.92
CA ASN A 20 9.19 -50.06 14.33
C ASN A 20 9.92 -49.43 15.55
N SER A 21 9.08 -49.21 16.58
CA SER A 21 9.27 -49.17 18.05
C SER A 21 9.73 -47.87 18.75
N ASN A 22 8.73 -47.26 19.40
CA ASN A 22 8.68 -46.54 20.69
C ASN A 22 9.98 -46.44 21.51
N THR A 23 10.34 -45.21 21.91
CA THR A 23 11.14 -44.91 23.10
C THR A 23 10.77 -43.55 23.69
N LEU A 24 10.62 -43.51 25.02
CA LEU A 24 10.26 -42.36 25.84
C LEU A 24 11.37 -41.28 25.83
N HIS A 25 10.99 -40.01 25.70
CA HIS A 25 11.85 -38.86 26.02
C HIS A 25 11.08 -37.81 26.86
N PRO A 26 11.73 -37.11 27.81
CA PRO A 26 11.11 -36.12 28.70
C PRO A 26 10.81 -34.79 27.99
N PRO A 27 9.93 -33.92 28.54
CA PRO A 27 9.48 -32.72 27.84
C PRO A 27 10.51 -31.59 27.85
N LEU A 28 10.78 -30.99 26.67
CA LEU A 28 11.50 -29.73 26.53
C LEU A 28 10.62 -28.52 26.96
N PRO A 29 11.21 -27.42 27.44
CA PRO A 29 10.47 -26.24 27.90
C PRO A 29 9.82 -25.47 26.74
N LYS A 30 8.60 -24.96 26.97
CA LYS A 30 7.80 -24.16 26.03
C LYS A 30 8.50 -22.84 25.71
N ARG A 31 8.83 -22.61 24.44
CA ARG A 31 9.28 -21.31 23.91
C ARG A 31 8.07 -20.37 23.79
N PRO A 32 8.14 -19.11 24.27
CA PRO A 32 7.02 -18.18 24.15
C PRO A 32 6.75 -17.88 22.67
N SER A 33 5.48 -17.94 22.29
CA SER A 33 4.99 -17.62 20.95
C SER A 33 5.40 -16.20 20.56
N THR A 34 6.22 -16.10 19.52
CA THR A 34 6.43 -14.85 18.79
C THR A 34 5.06 -14.31 18.36
N LEU A 35 4.60 -13.25 19.01
CA LEU A 35 3.46 -12.48 18.53
C LEU A 35 3.87 -11.89 17.18
N SER A 36 3.44 -12.55 16.11
CA SER A 36 3.52 -12.01 14.76
C SER A 36 2.64 -10.76 14.73
N PHE A 37 3.25 -9.59 14.88
CA PHE A 37 2.62 -8.33 14.54
C PHE A 37 2.33 -8.37 13.04
N THR A 38 1.14 -8.81 12.67
CA THR A 38 0.60 -8.54 11.34
C THR A 38 0.19 -7.07 11.35
N PRO A 39 0.80 -6.20 10.51
CA PRO A 39 0.32 -4.83 10.38
C PRO A 39 -1.12 -4.92 9.86
N ARG A 40 -2.08 -4.50 10.70
CA ARG A 40 -3.46 -4.37 10.28
C ARG A 40 -3.49 -3.18 9.33
N ALA A 41 -3.47 -3.45 8.02
CA ALA A 41 -3.69 -2.43 7.01
C ALA A 41 -5.03 -1.74 7.35
N SER A 42 -4.94 -0.47 7.72
CA SER A 42 -6.08 0.42 7.85
C SER A 42 -6.84 0.40 6.52
N LEU A 43 -8.16 0.57 6.57
CA LEU A 43 -9.09 0.47 5.43
C LEU A 43 -8.60 1.32 4.25
N SER A 44 -7.77 0.74 3.38
CA SER A 44 -7.33 1.39 2.17
C SER A 44 -8.53 1.42 1.23
N VAL A 45 -8.82 2.60 0.69
CA VAL A 45 -9.77 2.72 -0.41
C VAL A 45 -9.29 1.74 -1.50
N PRO A 46 -10.15 0.84 -2.01
CA PRO A 46 -9.76 -0.11 -3.02
C PRO A 46 -9.13 0.62 -4.21
N LYS A 47 -8.01 0.11 -4.72
CA LYS A 47 -7.29 0.71 -5.84
C LYS A 47 -8.22 0.97 -7.02
N GLU A 48 -9.16 0.07 -7.27
CA GLU A 48 -10.16 0.14 -8.32
C GLU A 48 -11.10 1.33 -8.15
N ALA A 49 -11.46 1.68 -6.91
CA ALA A 49 -12.31 2.83 -6.62
C ALA A 49 -11.58 4.16 -6.92
N VAL A 50 -10.30 4.26 -6.54
CA VAL A 50 -9.45 5.42 -6.87
C VAL A 50 -9.27 5.55 -8.39
N LEU A 51 -8.98 4.44 -9.08
CA LEU A 51 -8.69 4.45 -10.52
C LEU A 51 -9.94 4.52 -11.41
N LYS A 52 -11.16 4.37 -10.87
CA LYS A 52 -12.40 4.30 -11.64
C LYS A 52 -12.55 5.48 -12.63
N SER A 53 -12.37 6.71 -12.15
CA SER A 53 -12.56 7.90 -13.01
C SER A 53 -11.52 8.01 -14.13
N PHE A 54 -10.33 7.43 -13.93
CA PHE A 54 -9.29 7.37 -14.97
C PHE A 54 -9.68 6.41 -16.09
N HIS A 55 -10.18 5.22 -15.74
CA HIS A 55 -10.69 4.25 -16.72
C HIS A 55 -11.87 4.80 -17.52
N GLU A 56 -12.74 5.55 -16.86
CA GLU A 56 -13.90 6.24 -17.48
C GLU A 56 -13.50 7.51 -18.25
N ARG A 57 -12.21 7.87 -18.31
CA ARG A 57 -11.68 9.09 -18.98
C ARG A 57 -12.36 10.39 -18.53
N ARG A 58 -12.79 10.43 -17.27
CA ARG A 58 -13.47 11.57 -16.65
C ARG A 58 -12.77 12.05 -15.39
N ALA A 59 -11.52 11.67 -15.20
CA ALA A 59 -10.74 12.09 -14.05
C ALA A 59 -10.44 13.59 -14.13
N LEU A 60 -10.71 14.30 -13.04
CA LEU A 60 -10.37 15.71 -12.88
C LEU A 60 -9.65 15.86 -11.54
N LYS A 61 -8.35 16.14 -11.59
CA LYS A 61 -7.47 16.29 -10.43
C LYS A 61 -7.21 17.78 -10.20
N ILE A 62 -7.60 18.31 -9.03
CA ILE A 62 -7.34 19.70 -8.64
C ILE A 62 -6.13 19.75 -7.72
N ILE A 63 -5.15 20.58 -8.06
CA ILE A 63 -3.87 20.68 -7.35
C ILE A 63 -3.84 21.96 -6.50
N SER A 64 -3.75 21.85 -5.18
CA SER A 64 -3.67 23.00 -4.26
C SER A 64 -2.29 23.64 -4.21
N GLY A 65 -1.27 22.93 -4.71
CA GLY A 65 0.11 23.39 -4.84
C GLY A 65 1.10 22.46 -4.16
N LEU A 66 2.17 22.09 -4.88
CA LEU A 66 3.24 21.18 -4.44
C LEU A 66 3.99 21.66 -3.18
N GLN A 67 4.09 22.99 -3.02
CA GLN A 67 4.80 23.65 -1.92
C GLN A 67 3.84 24.50 -1.06
N ASN A 68 2.55 24.19 -1.10
CA ASN A 68 1.54 24.93 -0.35
C ASN A 68 1.20 24.19 0.95
N PHE A 69 1.77 24.69 2.06
CA PHE A 69 1.52 24.17 3.41
C PHE A 69 0.58 25.07 4.24
N ASN A 70 -0.04 26.06 3.61
CA ASN A 70 -1.03 26.91 4.28
C ASN A 70 -2.34 26.13 4.40
N LYS A 71 -2.66 25.67 5.61
CA LYS A 71 -3.84 24.84 5.92
C LYS A 71 -5.16 25.47 5.46
N ASP A 72 -5.35 26.77 5.68
CA ASP A 72 -6.58 27.47 5.32
C ASP A 72 -6.75 27.57 3.80
N ASN A 73 -5.65 27.86 3.09
CA ASN A 73 -5.66 27.92 1.64
C ASN A 73 -5.91 26.54 1.01
N VAL A 74 -5.23 25.50 1.51
CA VAL A 74 -5.46 24.11 1.07
C VAL A 74 -6.91 23.69 1.33
N ALA A 75 -7.44 23.95 2.51
CA ALA A 75 -8.83 23.66 2.86
C ALA A 75 -9.82 24.37 1.91
N SER A 76 -9.60 25.66 1.64
CA SER A 76 -10.44 26.43 0.70
C SER A 76 -10.42 25.82 -0.71
N VAL A 77 -9.26 25.43 -1.22
CA VAL A 77 -9.14 24.82 -2.56
C VAL A 77 -9.81 23.44 -2.59
N VAL A 78 -9.60 22.62 -1.56
CA VAL A 78 -10.21 21.29 -1.47
C VAL A 78 -11.73 21.36 -1.41
N ILE A 79 -12.29 22.25 -0.59
CA ILE A 79 -13.74 22.44 -0.48
C ILE A 79 -14.32 22.91 -1.82
N ALA A 80 -13.62 23.81 -2.52
CA ALA A 80 -14.03 24.25 -3.84
C ALA A 80 -13.94 23.12 -4.89
N ALA A 81 -12.89 22.30 -4.84
CA ALA A 81 -12.70 21.16 -5.75
C ALA A 81 -13.81 20.12 -5.58
N ASP A 82 -14.14 19.76 -4.33
CA ASP A 82 -15.22 18.82 -4.01
C ASP A 82 -16.56 19.33 -4.56
N LYS A 83 -16.95 20.55 -4.20
CA LYS A 83 -18.17 21.19 -4.70
C LYS A 83 -18.18 21.38 -6.22
N GLY A 84 -17.01 21.52 -6.83
CA GLY A 84 -16.82 21.65 -8.27
C GLY A 84 -16.89 20.34 -9.05
N GLY A 85 -17.03 19.20 -8.37
CA GLY A 85 -17.10 17.89 -9.02
C GLY A 85 -15.74 17.36 -9.48
N ALA A 86 -14.65 17.78 -8.83
CA ALA A 86 -13.37 17.12 -9.00
C ALA A 86 -13.49 15.63 -8.63
N THR A 87 -12.67 14.79 -9.25
CA THR A 87 -12.61 13.37 -8.86
C THR A 87 -11.47 13.10 -7.91
N HIS A 88 -10.45 13.97 -7.87
CA HIS A 88 -9.26 13.86 -7.02
C HIS A 88 -8.80 15.24 -6.57
N VAL A 89 -8.19 15.31 -5.40
CA VAL A 89 -7.44 16.48 -4.93
C VAL A 89 -5.98 16.12 -4.76
N ASP A 90 -5.08 17.07 -4.97
CA ASP A 90 -3.63 16.90 -4.84
C ASP A 90 -3.02 18.02 -4.00
N ILE A 91 -2.32 17.62 -2.96
CA ILE A 91 -1.79 18.51 -1.94
C ILE A 91 -0.30 18.25 -1.74
N ALA A 92 0.39 19.21 -1.12
CA ALA A 92 1.76 19.02 -0.68
C ALA A 92 1.87 17.78 0.22
N CYS A 93 2.95 17.02 0.08
CA CYS A 93 3.16 15.77 0.80
C CYS A 93 3.49 16.02 2.28
N ASP A 94 2.45 16.25 3.07
CA ASP A 94 2.52 16.48 4.51
C ASP A 94 1.40 15.72 5.24
N PRO A 95 1.70 14.93 6.27
CA PRO A 95 0.72 14.10 6.97
C PRO A 95 -0.37 14.92 7.68
N GLU A 96 -0.06 16.15 8.13
CA GLU A 96 -1.05 17.01 8.80
C GLU A 96 -2.05 17.61 7.80
N LEU A 97 -1.60 17.94 6.59
CA LEU A 97 -2.48 18.31 5.49
C LEU A 97 -3.36 17.13 5.05
N VAL A 98 -2.81 15.91 4.94
CA VAL A 98 -3.62 14.72 4.59
C VAL A 98 -4.74 14.50 5.61
N LYS A 99 -4.44 14.55 6.91
CA LYS A 99 -5.45 14.41 7.97
C LYS A 99 -6.51 15.51 7.90
N LEU A 100 -6.08 16.76 7.71
CA LEU A 100 -6.98 17.89 7.54
C LEU A 100 -7.92 17.66 6.36
N VAL A 101 -7.40 17.36 5.18
CA VAL A 101 -8.18 17.18 3.94
C VAL A 101 -9.12 15.99 4.06
N THR A 102 -8.71 14.91 4.71
CA THR A 102 -9.57 13.75 4.98
C THR A 102 -10.81 14.13 5.80
N SER A 103 -10.71 15.13 6.67
CA SER A 103 -11.87 15.63 7.45
C SER A 103 -12.82 16.53 6.65
N LEU A 104 -12.40 17.01 5.47
CA LEU A 104 -13.12 18.02 4.68
C LEU A 104 -13.81 17.44 3.45
N THR A 105 -13.33 16.31 2.92
CA THR A 105 -13.83 15.73 1.67
C THR A 105 -13.74 14.20 1.68
N SER A 106 -14.58 13.57 0.85
CA SER A 106 -14.50 12.14 0.53
C SER A 106 -13.72 11.85 -0.75
N LEU A 107 -13.18 12.87 -1.43
CA LEU A 107 -12.38 12.69 -2.64
C LEU A 107 -11.05 11.97 -2.32
N PRO A 108 -10.58 11.04 -3.17
CA PRO A 108 -9.26 10.46 -3.03
C PRO A 108 -8.17 11.52 -3.00
N ILE A 109 -7.31 11.44 -1.98
CA ILE A 109 -6.22 12.38 -1.74
C ILE A 109 -4.97 11.90 -2.44
N CYS A 110 -4.50 12.68 -3.41
CA CYS A 110 -3.19 12.57 -4.00
C CYS A 110 -2.21 13.42 -3.19
N VAL A 111 -0.97 12.94 -3.04
CA VAL A 111 0.12 13.76 -2.48
C VAL A 111 1.27 13.80 -3.47
N SER A 112 1.91 14.96 -3.53
CA SER A 112 3.02 15.19 -4.45
C SER A 112 4.24 15.78 -3.73
N SER A 113 5.44 15.27 -4.03
CA SER A 113 6.71 15.69 -3.43
C SER A 113 7.90 15.40 -4.35
N VAL A 114 8.91 16.27 -4.31
CA VAL A 114 10.23 15.99 -4.91
C VAL A 114 11.15 15.20 -3.98
N ASP A 115 10.80 15.10 -2.69
CA ASP A 115 11.50 14.30 -1.69
C ASP A 115 10.79 12.95 -1.49
N PRO A 116 11.41 11.82 -1.89
CA PRO A 116 10.83 10.50 -1.73
C PRO A 116 10.57 10.09 -0.27
N SER A 117 11.33 10.65 0.67
CA SER A 117 11.21 10.28 2.09
C SER A 117 9.92 10.79 2.74
N ALA A 118 9.32 11.85 2.18
CA ALA A 118 8.07 12.43 2.67
C ALA A 118 6.84 11.52 2.45
N PHE A 119 6.86 10.65 1.42
CA PHE A 119 5.69 9.88 1.03
C PHE A 119 5.23 8.86 2.07
N LEU A 120 6.15 8.26 2.82
CA LEU A 120 5.79 7.22 3.80
C LEU A 120 4.79 7.76 4.83
N ALA A 121 5.12 8.90 5.45
CA ALA A 121 4.27 9.53 6.45
C ALA A 121 2.92 9.98 5.86
N ALA A 122 2.91 10.47 4.62
CA ALA A 122 1.67 10.88 3.96
C ALA A 122 0.75 9.70 3.63
N VAL A 123 1.31 8.56 3.20
CA VAL A 123 0.55 7.32 2.95
C VAL A 123 0.00 6.76 4.27
N GLU A 124 0.80 6.73 5.33
CA GLU A 124 0.34 6.33 6.67
C GLU A 124 -0.78 7.25 7.20
N ALA A 125 -0.77 8.53 6.83
CA ALA A 125 -1.82 9.48 7.16
C ALA A 125 -3.10 9.33 6.34
N GLY A 126 -3.10 8.51 5.28
CA GLY A 126 -4.29 8.21 4.46
C GLY A 126 -4.23 8.68 3.00
N ALA A 127 -3.08 9.14 2.49
CA ALA A 127 -2.95 9.45 1.07
C ALA A 127 -3.23 8.22 0.20
N SER A 128 -4.05 8.40 -0.83
CA SER A 128 -4.51 7.31 -1.71
C SER A 128 -3.58 7.08 -2.90
N MET A 129 -2.83 8.11 -3.33
CA MET A 129 -1.95 8.04 -4.51
C MET A 129 -0.79 9.02 -4.36
N VAL A 130 0.40 8.62 -4.85
CA VAL A 130 1.64 9.41 -4.75
C VAL A 130 2.11 9.86 -6.13
N PHE A 131 2.67 11.07 -6.23
CA PHE A 131 3.21 11.64 -7.46
C PHE A 131 4.56 12.32 -7.19
N THR A 132 5.57 12.01 -8.01
CA THR A 132 6.94 12.52 -7.90
C THR A 132 7.24 13.57 -8.95
#